data_AF-A0A1M6BY78-F1
#
_entry.id   AF-A0A1M6BY78-F1
#
_cell.length_a   1.000
_cell.length_b   1.000
_cell.length_c   1.000
_cell.angle_alpha   90.00
_cell.angle_beta   90.00
_cell.angle_gamma   90.00
#
_symmetry.space_group_name_H-M   'P 1'
#
loop_
_entity.id
_entity.type
_entity.pdbx_description
1 polymer ?
#
loop_
_entity_poly.entity_id
_entity_poly.type
_entity_poly.pdbx_seq_one_letter_code
_entity_poly.pdbx_strand_id
1 'polypeptide(L)'
;MSSDNIELGSEQLRGLFEELSESLRARDLQAQLFVVGGAAMALAYDDRRMTRDVDAVFVPAREVREIAAEVGQRHDLDPDWLNDAAKGFMPAVEDTPQTVYESESLVVQVPSAEFLLAMKLHASRADRDLDDAAVLFVKAGYRTPEQGMDLLARSYPPSRLLPKHTYAVAEVAQRAAALRATQQEAAGQEQALRARRPALQVIRETIRQIEQRNDLTGDQPRHRGPEPEIRGRDELGREL
;
A
#
# COMPACT_ATOMS: atom_id res chain seq x y z
N MET A 1 7.53 -27.11 -17.55
CA MET A 1 8.05 -26.62 -16.27
C MET A 1 6.98 -25.73 -15.69
N SER A 2 6.56 -25.97 -14.45
CA SER A 2 5.53 -25.16 -13.80
C SER A 2 6.19 -23.81 -13.52
N SER A 3 5.82 -22.76 -14.26
CA SER A 3 6.17 -21.40 -13.87
C SER A 3 5.56 -21.20 -12.49
N ASP A 4 6.38 -21.19 -11.45
CA ASP A 4 5.93 -20.71 -10.16
C ASP A 4 5.39 -19.30 -10.38
N ASN A 5 4.23 -19.03 -9.79
CA ASN A 5 3.44 -17.84 -10.10
C ASN A 5 4.07 -16.63 -9.40
N ILE A 6 5.15 -16.09 -9.98
CA ILE A 6 5.91 -14.98 -9.41
C ILE A 6 4.98 -13.76 -9.32
N GLU A 7 4.81 -13.25 -8.10
CA GLU A 7 4.09 -12.01 -7.87
C GLU A 7 5.07 -10.83 -7.77
N LEU A 8 4.72 -9.73 -8.43
CA LEU A 8 5.52 -8.54 -8.66
C LEU A 8 4.94 -7.36 -7.89
N GLY A 9 5.76 -6.76 -7.02
CA GLY A 9 5.47 -5.50 -6.37
C GLY A 9 6.02 -4.30 -7.12
N SER A 10 5.79 -3.11 -6.56
CA SER A 10 6.22 -1.85 -7.18
C SER A 10 7.73 -1.76 -7.40
N GLU A 11 8.53 -2.27 -6.46
CA GLU A 11 9.99 -2.30 -6.57
C GLU A 11 10.46 -3.25 -7.68
N GLN A 12 9.91 -4.48 -7.73
CA GLN A 12 10.22 -5.45 -8.79
C GLN A 12 9.83 -4.91 -10.16
N LEU A 13 8.65 -4.31 -10.29
CA LEU A 13 8.19 -3.71 -11.55
C LEU A 13 9.14 -2.60 -12.03
N ARG A 14 9.63 -1.74 -11.12
CA ARG A 14 10.61 -0.69 -11.46
C ARG A 14 11.93 -1.28 -11.94
N GLY A 15 12.40 -2.36 -11.30
CA GLY A 15 13.60 -3.09 -11.75
C GLY A 15 13.42 -3.66 -13.17
N LEU A 16 12.27 -4.27 -13.45
CA LEU A 16 11.96 -4.79 -14.79
C LEU A 16 11.85 -3.68 -15.84
N PHE A 17 11.30 -2.51 -15.50
CA PHE A 17 11.27 -1.36 -16.40
C PHE A 17 12.66 -0.79 -16.68
N GLU A 18 13.56 -0.81 -15.69
CA GLU A 18 14.96 -0.44 -15.91
C GLU A 18 15.62 -1.39 -16.92
N GLU A 19 15.51 -2.70 -16.74
CA GLU A 19 16.09 -3.66 -17.69
C GLU A 19 15.47 -3.59 -19.10
N LEU A 20 14.16 -3.32 -19.17
CA LEU A 20 13.46 -3.05 -20.43
C LEU A 20 14.03 -1.81 -21.12
N SER A 21 14.22 -0.72 -20.37
CA SER A 21 14.82 0.53 -20.81
C SER A 21 16.25 0.33 -21.33
N GLU A 22 17.08 -0.42 -20.61
CA GLU A 22 18.45 -0.73 -21.06
C GLU A 22 18.47 -1.55 -22.35
N SER A 23 17.55 -2.51 -22.47
CA SER A 23 17.43 -3.37 -23.65
C SER A 23 16.91 -2.58 -24.87
N LEU A 24 16.01 -1.61 -24.66
CA LEU A 24 15.57 -0.64 -25.68
C LEU A 24 16.73 0.25 -26.12
N ARG A 25 17.49 0.81 -25.18
CA ARG A 25 18.67 1.65 -25.45
C ARG A 25 19.72 0.92 -26.28
N ALA A 26 20.00 -0.34 -25.96
CA ALA A 26 20.97 -1.17 -26.70
C ALA A 26 20.56 -1.40 -28.18
N ARG A 27 19.29 -1.19 -28.52
CA ARG A 27 18.72 -1.33 -29.86
C ARG A 27 18.43 0.02 -30.53
N ASP A 28 18.81 1.13 -29.92
CA ASP A 28 18.48 2.49 -30.38
C ASP A 28 16.97 2.71 -30.53
N LEU A 29 16.19 2.16 -29.58
CA LEU A 29 14.73 2.24 -29.55
C LEU A 29 14.25 3.09 -28.38
N GLN A 30 13.10 3.72 -28.59
CA GLN A 30 12.33 4.40 -27.56
C GLN A 30 10.94 3.78 -27.47
N ALA A 31 10.42 3.66 -26.26
CA ALA A 31 9.07 3.15 -26.04
C ALA A 31 8.29 3.98 -25.03
N GLN A 32 6.97 3.94 -25.17
CA GLN A 32 6.03 4.45 -24.19
C GLN A 32 5.07 3.35 -23.78
N LEU A 33 4.89 3.17 -22.48
CA LEU A 33 3.96 2.23 -21.86
C LEU A 33 2.90 3.01 -21.08
N PHE A 34 1.64 2.68 -21.32
CA PHE A 34 0.49 3.11 -20.53
C PHE A 34 -0.07 1.90 -19.79
N VAL A 35 0.42 1.70 -18.57
CA VAL A 35 0.17 0.53 -17.72
C VAL A 35 -1.15 0.71 -16.99
N VAL A 36 -1.99 -0.32 -17.01
CA VAL A 36 -3.31 -0.38 -16.36
C VAL A 36 -3.42 -1.62 -15.45
N GLY A 37 -4.62 -1.92 -14.96
CA GLY A 37 -4.88 -3.15 -14.23
C GLY A 37 -4.16 -3.25 -12.88
N GLY A 38 -3.72 -4.45 -12.52
CA GLY A 38 -3.07 -4.73 -11.23
C GLY A 38 -1.70 -4.05 -11.07
N ALA A 39 -0.93 -3.96 -12.14
CA ALA A 39 0.37 -3.27 -12.14
C ALA A 39 0.21 -1.77 -11.86
N ALA A 40 -0.79 -1.10 -12.45
CA ALA A 40 -1.08 0.30 -12.16
C ALA A 40 -1.45 0.52 -10.69
N MET A 41 -2.21 -0.41 -10.09
CA MET A 41 -2.52 -0.38 -8.67
C MET A 41 -1.25 -0.46 -7.80
N ALA A 42 -0.35 -1.40 -8.11
CA ALA A 42 0.93 -1.57 -7.41
C ALA A 42 1.84 -0.34 -7.52
N LEU A 43 1.90 0.28 -8.71
CA LEU A 43 2.83 1.37 -8.99
C LEU A 43 2.42 2.71 -8.37
N ALA A 44 1.12 2.96 -8.17
CA ALA A 44 0.63 4.29 -7.81
C ALA A 44 -0.46 4.38 -6.73
N TYR A 45 -1.13 3.28 -6.37
CA TYR A 45 -2.34 3.36 -5.53
C TYR A 45 -2.33 2.51 -4.26
N ASP A 46 -1.66 1.35 -4.27
CA ASP A 46 -1.44 0.51 -3.08
C ASP A 46 -0.09 -0.22 -3.21
N ASP A 47 0.87 0.16 -2.37
CA ASP A 47 2.23 -0.38 -2.37
C ASP A 47 2.32 -1.85 -1.93
N ARG A 48 1.28 -2.37 -1.27
CA ARG A 48 1.15 -3.77 -0.87
C ARG A 48 0.57 -4.64 -1.98
N ARG A 49 0.12 -4.04 -3.08
CA ARG A 49 -0.52 -4.76 -4.20
C ARG A 49 0.53 -5.50 -5.01
N MET A 50 0.39 -6.82 -5.10
CA MET A 50 1.27 -7.68 -5.91
C MET A 50 0.57 -8.19 -7.18
N THR A 51 1.12 -7.98 -8.37
CA THR A 51 0.54 -8.42 -9.65
C THR A 51 1.29 -9.59 -10.25
N ARG A 52 0.69 -10.33 -11.18
CA ARG A 52 1.40 -11.41 -11.90
C ARG A 52 1.96 -10.94 -13.22
N ASP A 53 1.32 -9.93 -13.76
CA ASP A 53 1.53 -9.39 -15.09
C ASP A 53 1.30 -7.87 -15.09
N VAL A 54 1.69 -7.28 -16.21
CA VAL A 54 1.57 -5.88 -16.57
C VAL A 54 0.70 -5.80 -17.81
N ASP A 55 -0.56 -5.44 -17.62
CA ASP A 55 -1.44 -5.02 -18.69
C ASP A 55 -1.07 -3.59 -19.11
N ALA A 56 -0.75 -3.37 -20.38
CA ALA A 56 -0.39 -2.04 -20.86
C ALA A 56 -0.75 -1.81 -22.33
N VAL A 57 -0.97 -0.55 -22.72
CA VAL A 57 -0.89 -0.15 -24.13
C VAL A 57 0.50 0.42 -24.34
N PHE A 58 1.20 -0.03 -25.38
CA PHE A 58 2.57 0.41 -25.62
C PHE A 58 2.89 0.59 -27.09
N VAL A 59 3.85 1.47 -27.33
CA VAL A 59 4.38 1.79 -28.65
C VAL A 59 5.91 1.84 -28.59
N PRO A 60 6.63 1.25 -29.56
CA PRO A 60 6.14 0.41 -30.64
C PRO A 60 5.82 -1.04 -30.17
N ALA A 61 4.69 -1.59 -30.62
CA ALA A 61 4.14 -2.80 -30.01
C ALA A 61 4.94 -4.09 -30.27
N ARG A 62 5.55 -4.23 -31.44
CA ARG A 62 6.27 -5.46 -31.80
C ARG A 62 7.58 -5.58 -31.01
N GLU A 63 8.38 -4.52 -31.05
CA GLU A 63 9.70 -4.45 -30.44
C GLU A 63 9.60 -4.51 -28.91
N VAL A 64 8.62 -3.82 -28.31
CA VAL A 64 8.39 -3.91 -26.86
C VAL A 64 8.03 -5.34 -26.44
N ARG A 65 7.18 -6.06 -27.20
CA ARG A 65 6.86 -7.47 -26.90
C ARG A 65 8.09 -8.37 -27.00
N GLU A 66 8.88 -8.21 -28.07
CA GLU A 66 10.11 -8.99 -28.28
C GLU A 66 11.10 -8.77 -27.12
N ILE A 67 11.36 -7.51 -26.75
CA ILE A 67 12.28 -7.18 -25.66
C ILE A 67 11.74 -7.63 -24.30
N ALA A 68 10.45 -7.42 -24.04
CA ALA A 68 9.84 -7.80 -22.77
C ALA A 68 9.87 -9.32 -22.56
N ALA A 69 9.68 -10.13 -23.60
CA ALA A 69 9.82 -11.57 -23.51
C ALA A 69 11.25 -11.98 -23.11
N GLU A 70 12.28 -11.32 -23.67
CA GLU A 70 13.68 -11.55 -23.31
C GLU A 70 14.00 -11.13 -21.86
N VAL A 71 13.46 -9.99 -21.41
CA VAL A 71 13.56 -9.56 -20.01
C VAL A 71 12.89 -10.60 -19.11
N GLY A 72 11.66 -11.01 -19.43
CA GLY A 72 10.89 -11.98 -18.66
C GLY A 72 11.63 -13.31 -18.52
N GLN A 73 12.26 -13.79 -19.59
CA GLN A 73 13.07 -15.01 -19.57
C GLN A 73 14.24 -14.94 -18.58
N ARG A 74 14.86 -13.77 -18.37
CA ARG A 74 15.95 -13.61 -17.39
C ARG A 74 15.48 -13.69 -15.93
N HIS A 75 14.18 -13.46 -15.70
CA HIS A 75 13.54 -13.41 -14.39
C HIS A 75 12.59 -14.58 -14.15
N ASP A 76 12.62 -15.61 -15.00
CA ASP A 76 11.70 -16.75 -14.96
C ASP A 76 10.20 -16.36 -14.98
N LEU A 77 9.88 -15.22 -15.59
CA LEU A 77 8.51 -14.75 -15.77
C LEU A 77 7.84 -15.41 -16.99
N ASP A 78 6.50 -15.38 -16.99
CA ASP A 78 5.74 -15.73 -18.18
C ASP A 78 6.15 -14.83 -19.37
N PRO A 79 6.34 -15.36 -20.60
CA PRO A 79 6.67 -14.53 -21.76
C PRO A 79 5.70 -13.36 -22.01
N ASP A 80 4.43 -13.50 -21.60
CA ASP A 80 3.38 -12.49 -21.72
C ASP A 80 3.21 -11.66 -20.42
N TRP A 81 4.21 -11.64 -19.52
CA TRP A 81 4.18 -10.82 -18.30
C TRP A 81 3.97 -9.33 -18.57
N LEU A 82 4.33 -8.84 -19.76
CA LEU A 82 3.93 -7.53 -20.29
C LEU A 82 3.10 -7.74 -21.55
N ASN A 83 1.81 -7.41 -21.52
CA ASN A 83 0.91 -7.66 -22.63
C ASN A 83 -0.07 -6.50 -22.90
N ASP A 84 -0.66 -6.49 -24.10
CA ASP A 84 -1.58 -5.46 -24.58
C ASP A 84 -3.07 -5.88 -24.60
N ALA A 85 -3.43 -6.91 -23.81
CA ALA A 85 -4.79 -7.44 -23.76
C ALA A 85 -5.83 -6.42 -23.26
N ALA A 86 -5.40 -5.43 -22.46
CA ALA A 86 -6.27 -4.39 -21.93
C ALA A 86 -6.75 -3.36 -22.97
N LYS A 87 -6.15 -3.31 -24.17
CA LYS A 87 -6.44 -2.28 -25.19
C LYS A 87 -7.93 -2.20 -25.58
N GLY A 88 -8.64 -3.32 -25.64
CA GLY A 88 -10.08 -3.37 -25.98
C GLY A 88 -11.03 -2.95 -24.85
N PHE A 89 -10.49 -2.69 -23.66
CA PHE A 89 -11.25 -2.36 -22.45
C PHE A 89 -11.05 -0.92 -21.99
N MET A 90 -10.25 -0.13 -22.72
CA MET A 90 -10.00 1.26 -22.39
C MET A 90 -11.30 2.09 -22.42
N PRO A 91 -11.59 2.86 -21.37
CA PRO A 91 -12.74 3.76 -21.33
C PRO A 91 -12.54 4.95 -22.26
N ALA A 92 -13.65 5.54 -22.72
CA ALA A 92 -13.67 6.79 -23.46
C ALA A 92 -13.79 7.99 -22.51
N VAL A 93 -12.87 8.09 -21.54
CA VAL A 93 -12.79 9.20 -20.59
C VAL A 93 -11.48 9.95 -20.79
N GLU A 94 -11.51 11.28 -20.61
CA GLU A 94 -10.28 12.08 -20.58
C GLU A 94 -9.39 11.59 -19.43
N ASP A 95 -8.09 11.49 -19.69
CA ASP A 95 -7.14 11.02 -18.71
C ASP A 95 -6.03 12.04 -18.47
N THR A 96 -5.53 12.06 -17.25
CA THR A 96 -4.34 12.80 -16.84
C THR A 96 -3.35 11.79 -16.27
N PRO A 97 -2.58 11.10 -17.12
CA PRO A 97 -1.64 10.08 -16.68
C PRO A 97 -0.58 10.64 -15.74
N GLN A 98 -0.10 9.80 -14.84
CA GLN A 98 1.08 10.06 -14.03
C GLN A 98 2.26 9.24 -14.54
N THR A 99 3.42 9.86 -14.72
CA THR A 99 4.66 9.16 -15.03
C THR A 99 5.19 8.47 -13.77
N VAL A 100 5.37 7.15 -13.84
CA VAL A 100 5.87 6.33 -12.72
C VAL A 100 7.30 5.86 -12.95
N TYR A 101 7.76 5.83 -14.20
CA TYR A 101 9.16 5.56 -14.56
C TYR A 101 9.49 6.34 -15.84
N GLU A 102 10.69 6.90 -15.91
CA GLU A 102 11.16 7.66 -17.06
C GLU A 102 12.68 7.51 -17.23
N SER A 103 13.10 7.27 -18.47
CA SER A 103 14.48 7.26 -18.93
C SER A 103 14.56 7.83 -20.35
N GLU A 104 15.76 7.92 -20.94
CA GLU A 104 15.93 8.34 -22.34
C GLU A 104 15.27 7.40 -23.36
N SER A 105 15.05 6.13 -22.99
CA SER A 105 14.54 5.08 -23.88
C SER A 105 13.15 4.56 -23.51
N LEU A 106 12.64 4.89 -22.33
CA LEU A 106 11.36 4.38 -21.86
C LEU A 106 10.61 5.38 -20.98
N VAL A 107 9.34 5.61 -21.31
CA VAL A 107 8.39 6.34 -20.46
C VAL A 107 7.28 5.36 -20.05
N VAL A 108 7.08 5.20 -18.74
CA VAL A 108 5.97 4.40 -18.19
C VAL A 108 5.02 5.32 -17.45
N GLN A 109 3.77 5.31 -17.89
CA GLN A 109 2.67 6.05 -17.29
C GLN A 109 1.61 5.10 -16.78
N VAL A 110 0.91 5.52 -15.73
CA VAL A 110 -0.33 4.87 -15.27
C VAL A 110 -1.47 5.87 -15.34
N PRO A 111 -2.72 5.40 -15.56
CA PRO A 111 -3.88 6.26 -15.65
C PRO A 111 -4.13 7.04 -14.36
N SER A 112 -5.00 8.05 -14.45
CA SER A 112 -5.64 8.64 -13.28
C SER A 112 -6.49 7.63 -12.51
N ALA A 113 -6.80 7.96 -11.25
CA ALA A 113 -7.61 7.09 -10.39
C ALA A 113 -9.01 6.87 -10.98
N GLU A 114 -9.58 7.88 -11.61
CA GLU A 114 -10.90 7.84 -12.23
C GLU A 114 -10.93 6.93 -13.47
N PHE A 115 -9.92 7.04 -14.33
CA PHE A 115 -9.80 6.17 -15.50
C PHE A 115 -9.67 4.70 -15.09
N LEU A 116 -8.80 4.39 -14.12
CA LEU A 116 -8.61 3.03 -13.65
C LEU A 116 -9.85 2.50 -12.90
N LEU A 117 -10.55 3.37 -12.16
CA LEU A 117 -11.82 3.04 -11.49
C LEU A 117 -12.87 2.61 -12.52
N ALA A 118 -13.01 3.34 -13.63
CA ALA A 118 -13.94 2.99 -14.69
C ALA A 118 -13.66 1.58 -15.23
N MET A 119 -12.38 1.25 -15.47
CA MET A 119 -11.98 -0.08 -15.93
C MET A 119 -12.34 -1.17 -14.91
N LYS A 120 -12.06 -0.95 -13.62
CA LYS A 120 -12.34 -1.92 -12.55
C LYS A 120 -13.83 -2.16 -12.37
N LEU A 121 -14.63 -1.08 -12.37
CA LEU A 121 -16.09 -1.14 -12.29
C LEU A 121 -16.75 -1.77 -13.53
N HIS A 122 -16.16 -1.62 -14.71
CA HIS A 122 -16.66 -2.28 -15.92
C HIS A 122 -16.28 -3.76 -15.95
N ALA A 123 -15.09 -4.12 -15.44
CA ALA A 123 -14.68 -5.51 -15.35
C ALA A 123 -15.55 -6.28 -14.33
N SER A 124 -15.55 -5.82 -13.07
CA SER A 124 -16.26 -6.40 -11.90
C SER A 124 -16.29 -7.93 -11.95
N ARG A 125 -15.11 -8.56 -12.08
CA ARG A 125 -14.98 -10.01 -12.29
C ARG A 125 -14.64 -10.77 -11.00
N ALA A 126 -13.95 -10.12 -10.06
CA ALA A 126 -13.44 -10.74 -8.85
C ALA A 126 -13.50 -9.79 -7.65
N ASP A 127 -13.53 -10.34 -6.43
CA ASP A 127 -13.48 -9.56 -5.19
C ASP A 127 -12.28 -8.62 -5.11
N ARG A 128 -11.13 -9.06 -5.61
CA ARG A 128 -9.91 -8.24 -5.70
C ARG A 128 -10.12 -6.99 -6.55
N ASP A 129 -10.92 -7.07 -7.63
CA ASP A 129 -11.24 -5.89 -8.44
C ASP A 129 -12.15 -4.91 -7.68
N LEU A 130 -13.03 -5.41 -6.80
CA LEU A 130 -13.89 -4.58 -5.97
C LEU A 130 -13.10 -3.86 -4.87
N ASP A 131 -12.10 -4.51 -4.29
CA ASP A 131 -11.19 -3.87 -3.32
C ASP A 131 -10.31 -2.81 -3.99
N ASP A 132 -9.70 -3.14 -5.15
CA ASP A 132 -8.94 -2.18 -5.95
C ASP A 132 -9.83 -0.98 -6.34
N ALA A 133 -11.07 -1.24 -6.79
CA ALA A 133 -12.04 -0.21 -7.11
C ALA A 133 -12.41 0.65 -5.90
N ALA A 134 -12.54 0.08 -4.69
CA ALA A 134 -12.84 0.85 -3.49
C ALA A 134 -11.71 1.83 -3.13
N VAL A 135 -10.45 1.40 -3.27
CA VAL A 135 -9.28 2.30 -3.10
C VAL A 135 -9.35 3.44 -4.12
N LEU A 136 -9.57 3.12 -5.39
CA LEU A 136 -9.65 4.12 -6.46
C LEU A 136 -10.83 5.07 -6.29
N PHE A 137 -11.98 4.57 -5.83
CA PHE A 137 -13.17 5.36 -5.51
C PHE A 137 -12.90 6.38 -4.41
N VAL A 138 -12.12 6.00 -3.40
CA VAL A 138 -11.64 6.94 -2.38
C VAL A 138 -10.71 7.99 -2.97
N LYS A 139 -9.73 7.56 -3.79
CA LYS A 139 -8.71 8.44 -4.41
C LYS A 139 -9.30 9.41 -5.43
N ALA A 140 -10.31 9.00 -6.19
CA ALA A 140 -11.07 9.85 -7.12
C ALA A 140 -12.02 10.82 -6.38
N GLY A 141 -12.15 10.71 -5.06
CA GLY A 141 -12.98 11.61 -4.26
C GLY A 141 -14.48 11.28 -4.25
N TYR A 142 -14.88 10.14 -4.79
CA TYR A 142 -16.30 9.79 -4.94
C TYR A 142 -16.92 9.33 -3.63
N ARG A 143 -18.14 9.76 -3.36
CA ARG A 143 -18.86 9.52 -2.10
C ARG A 143 -20.07 8.64 -2.28
N THR A 144 -20.69 8.61 -3.46
CA THR A 144 -21.98 7.96 -3.65
C THR A 144 -21.97 7.00 -4.84
N PRO A 145 -22.77 5.91 -4.80
CA PRO A 145 -22.89 4.97 -5.91
C PRO A 145 -23.24 5.67 -7.24
N GLU A 146 -24.03 6.73 -7.20
CA GLU A 146 -24.46 7.48 -8.38
C GLU A 146 -23.25 8.05 -9.14
N GLN A 147 -22.23 8.55 -8.44
CA GLN A 147 -21.01 9.06 -9.07
C GLN A 147 -20.22 7.96 -9.81
N GLY A 148 -20.23 6.73 -9.27
CA GLY A 148 -19.64 5.57 -9.95
C GLY A 148 -20.44 5.13 -11.17
N MET A 149 -21.77 5.21 -11.11
CA MET A 149 -22.64 4.93 -12.25
C MET A 149 -22.50 5.99 -13.34
N ASP A 150 -22.41 7.26 -12.96
CA ASP A 150 -22.16 8.38 -13.87
C ASP A 150 -20.79 8.23 -14.56
N LEU A 151 -19.79 7.70 -13.85
CA LEU A 151 -18.49 7.36 -14.43
C LEU A 151 -18.63 6.29 -15.50
N LEU A 152 -19.28 5.17 -15.19
CA LEU A 152 -19.51 4.13 -16.19
C LEU A 152 -20.30 4.64 -17.40
N ALA A 153 -21.33 5.47 -17.18
CA ALA A 153 -22.19 6.00 -18.23
C ALA A 153 -21.46 6.93 -19.20
N ARG A 154 -20.50 7.73 -18.73
CA ARG A 154 -19.67 8.57 -19.61
C ARG A 154 -18.47 7.82 -20.20
N SER A 155 -17.96 6.79 -19.51
CA SER A 155 -16.77 6.04 -19.93
C SER A 155 -17.06 4.95 -20.97
N TYR A 156 -18.27 4.39 -20.99
CA TYR A 156 -18.62 3.26 -21.87
C TYR A 156 -19.99 3.46 -22.54
N PRO A 157 -20.17 2.97 -23.77
CA PRO A 157 -21.46 3.04 -24.45
C PRO A 157 -22.52 2.25 -23.66
N PRO A 158 -23.80 2.68 -23.68
CA PRO A 158 -24.87 2.00 -22.94
C PRO A 158 -24.99 0.51 -23.24
N SER A 159 -24.66 0.07 -24.45
CA SER A 159 -24.66 -1.35 -24.85
C SER A 159 -23.63 -2.22 -24.13
N ARG A 160 -22.61 -1.61 -23.50
CA ARG A 160 -21.60 -2.30 -22.67
C ARG A 160 -21.93 -2.23 -21.18
N LEU A 161 -23.02 -1.56 -20.80
CA LEU A 161 -23.44 -1.46 -19.40
C LEU A 161 -24.48 -2.53 -19.09
N LEU A 162 -24.17 -3.37 -18.11
CA LEU A 162 -25.01 -4.47 -17.66
C LEU A 162 -25.59 -4.18 -16.27
N PRO A 163 -26.75 -4.73 -15.90
CA PRO A 163 -27.33 -4.55 -14.56
C PRO A 163 -26.39 -4.91 -13.40
N LYS A 164 -25.44 -5.84 -13.62
CA LYS A 164 -24.42 -6.20 -12.63
C LYS A 164 -23.57 -5.01 -12.17
N HIS A 165 -23.36 -4.01 -13.02
CA HIS A 165 -22.53 -2.86 -12.68
C HIS A 165 -23.17 -2.00 -11.59
N THR A 166 -24.50 -1.90 -11.53
CA THR A 166 -25.20 -1.20 -10.44
C THR A 166 -24.90 -1.83 -9.09
N TYR A 167 -24.90 -3.17 -9.02
CA TYR A 167 -24.54 -3.89 -7.79
C TYR A 167 -23.06 -3.71 -7.44
N ALA A 168 -22.17 -3.85 -8.43
CA ALA A 168 -20.74 -3.68 -8.21
C ALA A 168 -20.39 -2.26 -7.71
N VAL A 169 -21.02 -1.23 -8.27
CA VAL A 169 -20.81 0.16 -7.85
C VAL A 169 -21.34 0.40 -6.44
N ALA A 170 -22.51 -0.13 -6.10
CA ALA A 170 -23.05 -0.01 -4.74
C ALA A 170 -22.14 -0.68 -3.71
N GLU A 171 -21.62 -1.86 -4.03
CA GLU A 171 -20.70 -2.61 -3.18
C GLU A 171 -19.35 -1.88 -3.03
N VAL A 172 -18.78 -1.36 -4.12
CA VAL A 172 -17.55 -0.55 -4.09
C VAL A 172 -17.74 0.70 -3.23
N ALA A 173 -18.88 1.38 -3.34
CA ALA A 173 -19.17 2.55 -2.51
C ALA A 173 -19.26 2.18 -1.02
N GLN A 174 -19.85 1.03 -0.68
CA GLN A 174 -19.88 0.52 0.70
C GLN A 174 -18.48 0.20 1.23
N ARG A 175 -17.67 -0.54 0.45
CA ARG A 175 -16.27 -0.85 0.80
C ARG A 175 -15.44 0.43 0.97
N ALA A 176 -15.61 1.41 0.08
CA ALA A 176 -14.95 2.71 0.16
C ALA A 176 -15.35 3.51 1.41
N ALA A 177 -16.62 3.44 1.83
CA ALA A 177 -17.08 4.05 3.08
C ALA A 177 -16.41 3.41 4.31
N ALA A 178 -16.31 2.08 4.34
CA ALA A 178 -15.61 1.36 5.39
C ALA A 178 -14.11 1.71 5.44
N LEU A 179 -13.43 1.74 4.29
CA LEU A 179 -12.03 2.14 4.18
C LEU A 179 -11.79 3.54 4.74
N ARG A 180 -12.67 4.50 4.44
CA ARG A 180 -12.58 5.86 4.99
C ARG A 180 -12.74 5.90 6.49
N ALA A 181 -13.70 5.14 7.04
CA ALA A 181 -13.91 5.08 8.49
C ALA A 181 -12.64 4.57 9.19
N THR A 182 -12.04 3.48 8.69
CA THR A 182 -10.78 2.96 9.23
C THR A 182 -9.62 3.96 9.12
N GLN A 183 -9.50 4.67 7.99
CA GLN A 183 -8.47 5.71 7.82
C GLN A 183 -8.66 6.88 8.79
N GLN A 184 -9.90 7.30 9.02
CA GLN A 184 -10.23 8.38 9.96
C GLN A 184 -9.95 7.96 11.41
N GLU A 185 -10.29 6.72 11.78
CA GLU A 185 -9.98 6.15 13.10
C GLU A 185 -8.47 6.08 13.33
N ALA A 186 -7.71 5.55 12.38
CA ALA A 186 -6.25 5.46 12.46
C ALA A 186 -5.60 6.85 12.58
N ALA A 187 -6.03 7.82 11.78
CA ALA A 187 -5.54 9.19 11.86
C ALA A 187 -5.87 9.84 13.22
N GLY A 188 -7.06 9.61 13.76
CA GLY A 188 -7.44 10.08 15.10
C GLY A 188 -6.60 9.45 16.21
N GLN A 189 -6.32 8.15 16.12
CA GLN A 189 -5.45 7.45 17.06
C GLN A 189 -4.00 7.95 16.99
N GLU A 190 -3.46 8.14 15.79
CA GLU A 190 -2.11 8.68 15.60
C GLU A 190 -2.00 10.12 16.13
N GLN A 191 -3.01 10.96 15.87
CA GLN A 191 -3.07 12.32 16.40
C GLN A 191 -3.13 12.33 17.94
N ALA A 192 -3.92 11.44 18.54
CA ALA A 192 -3.99 11.28 20.00
C ALA A 192 -2.65 10.78 20.58
N LEU A 193 -1.99 9.82 19.94
CA LEU A 193 -0.67 9.32 20.34
C LEU A 193 0.39 10.43 20.24
N ARG A 194 0.38 11.20 19.16
CA ARG A 194 1.29 12.33 18.95
C ARG A 194 1.08 13.42 20.00
N ALA A 195 -0.16 13.73 20.36
CA ALA A 195 -0.49 14.68 21.42
C ALA A 195 0.01 14.20 22.80
N ARG A 196 0.01 12.88 23.06
CA ARG A 196 0.50 12.27 24.31
C ARG A 196 2.03 12.08 24.38
N ARG A 197 2.73 12.19 23.25
CA ARG A 197 4.18 11.91 23.14
C ARG A 197 5.06 12.73 24.11
N PRO A 198 4.83 14.04 24.30
CA PRO A 198 5.63 14.84 25.24
C PRO A 198 5.47 14.39 26.70
N ALA A 199 4.23 14.12 27.14
CA ALA A 199 3.95 13.65 28.50
C ALA A 199 4.60 12.28 28.77
N LEU A 200 4.53 11.37 27.79
CA LEU A 200 5.20 10.06 27.89
C LEU A 200 6.73 10.18 27.94
N GLN A 201 7.33 11.16 27.26
CA GLN A 201 8.76 11.45 27.36
C GLN A 201 9.15 11.96 28.75
N VAL A 202 8.37 12.88 29.33
CA VAL A 202 8.60 13.38 30.70
C VAL A 202 8.52 12.25 31.72
N ILE A 203 7.52 11.38 31.62
CA ILE A 203 7.37 10.23 32.51
C ILE A 203 8.58 9.28 32.39
N ARG A 204 9.01 8.96 31.16
CA ARG A 204 10.19 8.11 30.94
C ARG A 204 11.47 8.70 31.52
N GLU A 205 11.68 10.00 31.32
CA GLU A 205 12.88 10.68 31.84
C GLU A 205 12.85 10.76 33.37
N THR A 206 11.66 10.97 33.96
CA THR A 206 11.48 10.96 35.42
C THR A 206 11.77 9.58 36.00
N ILE A 207 11.29 8.50 35.38
CA ILE A 207 11.58 7.13 35.81
C ILE A 207 13.09 6.85 35.74
N ARG A 208 13.75 7.21 34.63
CA ARG A 208 15.21 7.05 34.49
C ARG A 208 15.98 7.79 35.59
N GLN A 209 15.58 9.02 35.92
CA GLN A 209 16.23 9.79 36.99
C GLN A 209 16.04 9.14 38.38
N ILE A 210 14.87 8.54 38.63
CA ILE A 210 14.61 7.81 39.88
C ILE A 210 15.50 6.56 39.97
N GLU A 211 15.62 5.80 38.88
CA GLU A 211 16.47 4.60 38.81
C GLU A 211 17.94 4.96 39.04
N GLN A 212 18.48 5.97 38.35
CA GLN A 212 19.86 6.44 38.54
C GLN A 212 20.13 6.92 39.98
N ARG A 213 19.15 7.59 40.61
CA ARG A 213 19.29 8.02 42.00
C ARG A 213 19.30 6.83 42.96
N ASN A 214 18.49 5.81 42.71
CA ASN A 214 18.46 4.60 43.54
C ASN A 214 19.76 3.79 43.40
N ASP A 215 20.34 3.71 42.19
CA ASP A 215 21.63 3.07 41.96
C ASP A 215 22.78 3.81 42.68
N LEU A 216 22.72 5.15 42.77
CA LEU A 216 23.69 5.96 43.52
C LEU A 216 23.53 5.86 45.05
N THR A 217 22.36 5.42 45.54
CA THR A 217 22.09 5.27 46.98
C THR A 217 22.30 3.83 47.46
N GLY A 218 22.62 2.91 46.55
CA GLY A 218 22.68 1.47 46.75
C GLY A 218 24.09 0.89 46.85
N ASP A 219 25.03 1.49 47.59
CA ASP A 219 26.09 0.75 48.28
C ASP A 219 26.81 1.64 49.32
N GLN A 220 26.36 1.59 50.58
CA GLN A 220 27.24 1.86 51.71
C GLN A 220 27.02 0.76 52.76
N PRO A 221 28.04 -0.05 53.09
CA PRO A 221 27.93 -1.02 54.16
C PRO A 221 27.73 -0.28 55.48
N ARG A 222 26.57 -0.47 56.11
CA ARG A 222 26.30 0.05 57.46
C ARG A 222 27.30 -0.60 58.42
N HIS A 223 28.28 0.16 58.87
CA HIS A 223 29.15 -0.23 59.98
C HIS A 223 28.28 -0.51 61.22
N ARG A 224 28.27 -1.77 61.64
CA ARG A 224 27.61 -2.25 62.86
C ARG A 224 28.40 -1.72 64.07
N GLY A 225 27.88 -0.71 64.76
CA GLY A 225 28.38 -0.29 66.08
C GLY A 225 27.93 -1.30 67.16
N PRO A 226 28.68 -1.46 68.27
CA PRO A 226 28.46 -2.54 69.23
C PRO A 226 27.17 -2.33 70.05
N GLU A 227 26.43 -3.42 70.24
CA GLU A 227 25.20 -3.52 71.05
C GLU A 227 25.47 -3.24 72.54
N PRO A 228 24.57 -2.56 73.26
CA PRO A 228 24.63 -2.47 74.71
C PRO A 228 23.93 -3.67 75.39
N GLU A 229 24.59 -4.24 76.39
CA GLU A 229 24.10 -5.31 77.26
C GLU A 229 22.82 -4.93 78.01
N ILE A 230 21.77 -5.76 77.86
CA ILE A 230 20.50 -5.63 78.59
C ILE A 230 20.62 -6.40 79.91
N ARG A 231 20.54 -5.67 81.02
CA ARG A 231 20.42 -6.22 82.38
C ARG A 231 18.94 -6.45 82.69
N GLY A 232 18.58 -7.70 82.96
CA GLY A 232 17.21 -8.10 83.29
C GLY A 232 16.70 -7.53 84.62
N ARG A 233 15.38 -7.30 84.66
CA ARG A 233 14.59 -7.33 85.88
C ARG A 233 13.20 -7.84 85.54
N ASP A 234 12.91 -9.02 86.07
CA ASP A 234 11.61 -9.64 86.16
C ASP A 234 10.68 -8.85 87.10
N GLU A 235 9.38 -9.12 86.91
CA GLU A 235 8.34 -9.32 87.94
C GLU A 235 7.09 -8.41 87.90
N LEU A 236 5.95 -9.12 87.74
CA LEU A 236 4.59 -8.89 88.27
C LEU A 236 3.72 -7.84 87.56
N GLY A 237 2.45 -8.08 87.20
CA GLY A 237 1.48 -9.17 87.41
C GLY A 237 0.26 -8.93 86.48
N ARG A 238 -0.52 -9.96 86.09
CA ARG A 238 -1.92 -10.22 86.56
C ARG A 238 -2.69 -8.92 86.86
N GLU A 239 -3.84 -8.61 86.25
CA GLU A 239 -5.06 -9.40 86.10
C GLU A 239 -6.08 -8.58 85.26
N LEU A 240 -6.96 -9.29 84.54
CA LEU A 240 -8.28 -8.89 83.98
C LEU A 240 -8.34 -7.86 82.84
#